data_AF-A0A401TYA0-F1
#
_entry.id   AF-A0A401TYA0-F1
#
_cell.length_a   1.000
_cell.length_b   1.000
_cell.length_c   1.000
_cell.angle_alpha   90.00
_cell.angle_beta   90.00
_cell.angle_gamma   90.00
#
_symmetry.space_group_name_H-M   'P 1'
#
loop_
_entity.id
_entity.type
_entity.pdbx_description
1 polymer ?
#
loop_
_entity_poly.entity_id
_entity_poly.type
_entity_poly.pdbx_seq_one_letter_code
_entity_poly.pdbx_strand_id
1 'polypeptide(L)'
;MAVAPRERSGIASATMNALRQSGMTISISLLGTVLATTATASLTTALMNAKVGNAAELASIAIRRHEMPGGLGIAPDTFHAMLASALARGFSAAATLAGLFALLAAATLAAAALQARRTLPGSAFARKS
;
A
#
# COMPACT_ATOMS: atom_id res chain seq x y z
N MET A 1 -4.24 11.08 23.23
CA MET A 1 -3.96 10.35 24.49
C MET A 1 -4.70 10.98 25.68
N ALA A 2 -5.99 11.29 25.53
CA ALA A 2 -6.80 11.90 26.59
C ALA A 2 -7.80 10.92 27.24
N VAL A 3 -7.83 9.65 26.79
CA VAL A 3 -8.84 8.65 27.18
C VAL A 3 -8.27 7.56 28.10
N ALA A 4 -6.94 7.41 28.18
CA ALA A 4 -6.31 6.44 29.08
C ALA A 4 -5.94 7.11 30.42
N PRO A 5 -6.32 6.52 31.58
CA PRO A 5 -5.84 6.96 32.89
C PRO A 5 -4.31 7.02 32.94
N ARG A 6 -3.74 7.97 33.69
CA ARG A 6 -2.27 8.20 33.71
C ARG A 6 -1.50 6.95 34.13
N GLU A 7 -2.07 6.13 35.03
CA GLU A 7 -1.44 4.87 35.46
C GLU A 7 -1.38 3.80 34.36
N ARG A 8 -2.25 3.88 33.33
CA ARG A 8 -2.33 2.92 32.21
C ARG A 8 -1.79 3.45 30.88
N SER A 9 -1.34 4.71 30.85
CA SER A 9 -0.82 5.37 29.65
C SER A 9 0.41 4.66 29.07
N GLY A 10 1.25 4.05 29.92
CA GLY A 10 2.42 3.28 29.48
C GLY A 10 2.05 2.05 28.66
N ILE A 11 1.12 1.23 29.18
CA ILE A 11 0.62 0.03 28.48
C ILE A 11 -0.11 0.43 27.20
N ALA A 12 -0.97 1.46 27.26
CA ALA A 12 -1.69 1.95 26.08
C ALA A 12 -0.75 2.42 24.96
N SER A 13 0.34 3.13 25.31
CA SER A 13 1.34 3.57 24.34
C SER A 13 2.09 2.40 23.71
N ALA A 14 2.52 1.42 24.53
CA ALA A 14 3.21 0.23 24.07
C ALA A 14 2.34 -0.58 23.08
N THR A 15 1.05 -0.77 23.39
CA THR A 15 0.10 -1.46 22.51
C THR A 15 -0.11 -0.71 21.19
N MET A 16 -0.26 0.62 21.22
CA MET A 16 -0.40 1.42 19.99
C MET A 16 0.85 1.36 19.11
N ASN A 17 2.03 1.35 19.71
CA ASN A 17 3.28 1.24 18.97
C ASN A 17 3.44 -0.15 18.33
N ALA A 18 3.13 -1.21 19.08
CA ALA A 18 3.12 -2.58 18.55
C ALA A 18 2.14 -2.70 17.38
N LEU A 19 0.92 -2.19 17.52
CA LEU A 19 -0.08 -2.20 16.45
C LEU A 19 0.40 -1.44 15.20
N ARG A 20 0.99 -0.26 15.37
CA ARG A 20 1.55 0.53 14.26
C ARG A 20 2.67 -0.22 13.54
N GLN A 21 3.57 -0.83 14.30
CA GLN A 21 4.68 -1.60 13.74
C GLN A 21 4.18 -2.84 12.98
N SER A 22 3.27 -3.62 13.57
CA SER A 22 2.63 -4.76 12.89
C SER A 22 1.90 -4.32 11.63
N GLY A 23 1.15 -3.21 11.70
CA GLY A 23 0.46 -2.63 10.55
C GLY A 23 1.41 -2.23 9.42
N MET A 24 2.57 -1.63 9.75
CA MET A 24 3.59 -1.28 8.77
C MET A 24 4.15 -2.52 8.07
N THR A 25 4.52 -3.57 8.82
CA THR A 25 5.07 -4.81 8.26
C THR A 25 4.06 -5.50 7.34
N ILE A 26 2.80 -5.63 7.78
CA ILE A 26 1.73 -6.22 6.97
C ILE A 26 1.51 -5.41 5.69
N SER A 27 1.50 -4.07 5.81
CA SER A 27 1.29 -3.19 4.66
C SER A 27 2.40 -3.31 3.63
N ILE A 28 3.67 -3.37 4.06
CA ILE A 28 4.81 -3.52 3.13
C ILE A 28 4.69 -4.84 2.37
N SER A 29 4.44 -5.94 3.07
CA SER A 29 4.29 -7.26 2.43
C SER A 29 3.10 -7.32 1.48
N LEU A 30 1.96 -6.75 1.89
CA LEU A 30 0.75 -6.72 1.06
C LEU A 30 0.96 -5.89 -0.20
N LEU A 31 1.45 -4.65 -0.07
CA LEU A 31 1.67 -3.76 -1.21
C LEU A 31 2.77 -4.28 -2.13
N GLY A 32 3.85 -4.83 -1.58
CA GLY A 32 4.90 -5.50 -2.36
C GLY A 32 4.36 -6.71 -3.15
N THR A 33 3.45 -7.49 -2.55
CA THR A 33 2.78 -8.61 -3.24
C THR A 33 1.88 -8.12 -4.38
N VAL A 34 1.08 -7.08 -4.15
CA VAL A 34 0.21 -6.49 -5.18
C VAL A 34 1.04 -5.94 -6.34
N LEU A 35 2.12 -5.23 -6.05
CA LEU A 35 3.05 -4.73 -7.07
C LEU A 35 3.63 -5.89 -7.88
N ALA A 36 4.24 -6.88 -7.22
CA ALA A 36 4.95 -7.97 -7.89
C ALA A 36 4.01 -8.82 -8.76
N THR A 37 2.83 -9.16 -8.25
CA THR A 37 1.84 -9.98 -8.98
C THR A 37 1.27 -9.22 -10.18
N THR A 38 0.90 -7.96 -10.00
CA THR A 38 0.36 -7.11 -11.09
C THR A 38 1.41 -6.84 -12.17
N ALA A 39 2.65 -6.53 -11.77
CA ALA A 39 3.74 -6.29 -12.71
C ALA A 39 4.11 -7.56 -13.48
N THR A 40 4.19 -8.71 -12.80
CA THR A 40 4.45 -10.01 -13.44
C THR A 40 3.37 -10.34 -14.46
N ALA A 41 2.09 -10.19 -14.12
CA ALA A 41 0.98 -10.42 -15.04
C ALA A 41 1.05 -9.49 -16.25
N SER A 42 1.29 -8.19 -16.04
CA SER A 42 1.41 -7.21 -17.11
C SER A 42 2.57 -7.50 -18.06
N LEU A 43 3.74 -7.86 -17.52
CA LEU A 43 4.91 -8.20 -18.32
C LEU A 43 4.72 -9.53 -19.07
N THR A 44 4.06 -10.51 -18.43
CA THR A 44 3.69 -11.78 -19.07
C THR A 44 2.86 -11.53 -20.32
N THR A 45 1.81 -10.71 -20.21
CA THR A 45 0.98 -10.35 -21.38
C THR A 45 1.78 -9.63 -22.46
N ALA A 46 2.67 -8.71 -22.08
CA ALA A 46 3.51 -7.99 -23.04
C ALA A 46 4.46 -8.94 -23.80
N LEU A 47 5.10 -9.89 -23.09
CA LEU A 47 5.98 -10.90 -23.68
C LEU A 47 5.21 -11.90 -24.56
N MET A 48 4.01 -12.30 -24.16
CA MET A 48 3.13 -13.14 -24.99
C MET A 48 2.76 -12.44 -26.30
N ASN A 49 2.45 -11.14 -26.25
CA ASN A 49 2.17 -10.33 -27.44
C ASN A 49 3.39 -10.22 -28.36
N ALA A 50 4.59 -10.22 -27.79
CA ALA A 50 5.86 -10.28 -28.52
C ALA A 50 6.25 -11.71 -28.97
N LYS A 51 5.34 -12.70 -28.82
CA LYS A 51 5.54 -14.11 -29.19
C LYS A 51 6.72 -14.78 -28.49
N VAL A 52 7.06 -14.33 -27.28
CA VAL A 52 8.08 -14.96 -26.46
C VAL A 52 7.53 -16.23 -25.81
N GLY A 53 8.21 -17.36 -26.01
CA GLY A 53 7.93 -18.59 -25.30
C GLY A 53 8.26 -18.48 -23.81
N ASN A 54 7.59 -19.24 -22.95
CA ASN A 54 7.79 -19.22 -21.50
C ASN A 54 7.61 -17.82 -20.86
N ALA A 55 6.76 -16.97 -21.46
CA ALA A 55 6.55 -15.58 -21.06
C ALA A 55 6.28 -15.38 -19.55
N ALA A 56 5.50 -16.26 -18.93
CA ALA A 56 5.15 -16.15 -17.51
C ALA A 56 6.37 -16.38 -16.59
N GLU A 57 7.18 -17.39 -16.90
CA GLU A 57 8.40 -17.69 -16.14
C GLU A 57 9.43 -16.58 -16.30
N LEU A 58 9.65 -16.14 -17.54
CA LEU A 58 10.59 -15.07 -17.87
C LEU A 58 10.18 -13.74 -17.25
N ALA A 59 8.88 -13.40 -17.27
CA ALA A 59 8.37 -12.23 -16.57
C ALA A 59 8.61 -12.31 -15.07
N SER A 60 8.36 -13.47 -14.45
CA SER A 60 8.58 -13.67 -13.02
C SER A 60 10.05 -13.53 -12.61
N ILE A 61 10.97 -14.01 -13.46
CA ILE A 61 12.42 -13.85 -13.25
C ILE A 61 12.80 -12.38 -13.41
N ALA A 62 12.35 -11.74 -14.50
CA ALA A 62 12.65 -10.35 -14.80
C ALA A 62 12.20 -9.39 -13.70
N ILE A 63 10.97 -9.57 -13.17
CA ILE A 63 10.46 -8.74 -12.07
C ILE A 63 11.24 -8.96 -10.78
N ARG A 64 11.63 -10.20 -10.47
CA ARG A 64 12.38 -10.51 -9.24
C ARG A 64 13.83 -10.06 -9.30
N ARG A 65 14.49 -10.23 -10.46
CA ARG A 65 15.92 -9.94 -10.64
C ARG A 65 16.19 -8.56 -11.21
N HIS A 66 15.19 -7.85 -11.73
CA HIS A 66 15.34 -6.56 -12.42
C HIS A 66 16.31 -6.62 -13.61
N GLU A 67 16.44 -7.79 -14.22
CA GLU A 67 17.38 -8.09 -15.30
C GLU A 67 16.63 -8.68 -16.50
N MET A 68 17.17 -8.48 -17.69
CA MET A 68 16.70 -9.12 -18.91
C MET A 68 17.14 -10.58 -18.95
N PRO A 69 16.21 -11.55 -19.04
CA PRO A 69 16.58 -12.93 -19.29
C PRO A 69 17.32 -13.08 -20.63
N GLY A 70 18.41 -13.86 -20.65
CA GLY A 70 19.17 -14.11 -21.87
C GLY A 70 18.37 -14.88 -22.92
N GLY A 71 18.73 -14.71 -24.20
CA GLY A 71 18.13 -15.46 -25.31
C GLY A 71 16.73 -14.98 -25.74
N LEU A 72 16.26 -13.83 -25.25
CA LEU A 72 15.07 -13.18 -25.77
C LEU A 72 15.34 -12.64 -27.18
N GLY A 73 14.53 -13.05 -28.16
CA GLY A 73 14.55 -12.51 -29.52
C GLY A 73 14.01 -11.08 -29.65
N ILE A 74 14.15 -10.27 -28.59
CA ILE A 74 13.67 -8.89 -28.48
C ILE A 74 14.87 -7.98 -28.25
N ALA A 75 14.84 -6.78 -28.85
CA ALA A 75 15.84 -5.75 -28.57
C ALA A 75 15.84 -5.35 -27.07
N PRO A 76 17.02 -5.18 -26.43
CA PRO A 76 17.11 -4.83 -25.01
C PRO A 76 16.29 -3.60 -24.61
N ASP A 77 16.33 -2.53 -25.41
CA ASP A 77 15.59 -1.30 -25.13
C ASP A 77 14.07 -1.52 -25.10
N THR A 78 13.57 -2.36 -26.00
CA THR A 78 12.14 -2.71 -26.04
C THR A 78 11.74 -3.50 -24.80
N PHE A 79 12.58 -4.45 -24.38
CA PHE A 79 12.35 -5.20 -23.16
C PHE A 79 12.36 -4.29 -21.92
N HIS A 80 13.33 -3.37 -21.81
CA HIS A 80 13.40 -2.43 -20.70
C HIS A 80 12.17 -1.52 -20.63
N ALA A 81 11.65 -1.06 -21.77
CA ALA A 81 10.40 -0.30 -21.82
C ALA A 81 9.19 -1.12 -21.34
N MET A 82 9.09 -2.39 -21.75
CA MET A 82 8.04 -3.31 -21.29
C MET A 82 8.12 -3.54 -19.77
N LEU A 83 9.33 -3.78 -19.25
CA LEU A 83 9.58 -3.97 -17.83
C LEU A 83 9.21 -2.71 -17.02
N ALA A 84 9.65 -1.53 -17.46
CA ALA A 84 9.34 -0.26 -16.82
C ALA A 84 7.82 0.00 -16.79
N SER A 85 7.13 -0.23 -17.91
CA SER A 85 5.67 -0.11 -17.98
C SER A 85 4.96 -1.09 -17.05
N ALA A 86 5.45 -2.32 -16.93
CA ALA A 86 4.88 -3.33 -16.05
C ALA A 86 5.05 -2.96 -14.57
N LEU A 87 6.24 -2.50 -14.18
CA LEU A 87 6.52 -2.00 -12.83
C LEU A 87 5.66 -0.77 -12.49
N ALA A 88 5.54 0.19 -13.42
CA ALA A 88 4.69 1.35 -13.23
C ALA A 88 3.22 0.97 -12.99
N ARG A 89 2.71 0.00 -13.74
CA ARG A 89 1.35 -0.52 -13.57
C ARG A 89 1.17 -1.25 -12.23
N GLY A 90 2.13 -2.07 -11.82
CA GLY A 90 2.12 -2.71 -10.50
C GLY A 90 2.18 -1.70 -9.35
N PHE A 91 3.04 -0.69 -9.47
CA PHE A 91 3.13 0.39 -8.50
C PHE A 91 1.83 1.20 -8.43
N SER A 92 1.23 1.56 -9.57
CA SER A 92 -0.05 2.27 -9.61
C SER A 92 -1.17 1.50 -8.91
N ALA A 93 -1.24 0.18 -9.09
CA ALA A 93 -2.22 -0.67 -8.42
C ALA A 93 -2.00 -0.67 -6.89
N ALA A 94 -0.75 -0.86 -6.45
CA ALA A 94 -0.41 -0.81 -5.03
C ALA A 94 -0.69 0.58 -4.40
N ALA A 95 -0.33 1.66 -5.11
CA ALA A 95 -0.57 3.03 -4.67
C ALA A 95 -2.07 3.35 -4.55
N THR A 96 -2.88 2.88 -5.49
CA THR A 96 -4.34 3.03 -5.44
C THR A 96 -4.92 2.34 -4.20
N LEU A 97 -4.48 1.10 -3.93
CA LEU A 97 -4.91 0.36 -2.75
C LEU A 97 -4.50 1.05 -1.45
N ALA A 98 -3.25 1.53 -1.37
CA ALA A 98 -2.77 2.31 -0.23
C ALA A 98 -3.59 3.59 -0.02
N GLY A 99 -3.91 4.30 -1.11
CA GLY A 99 -4.77 5.48 -1.09
C GLY A 99 -6.17 5.18 -0.55
N LEU A 100 -6.80 4.08 -0.97
CA LEU A 100 -8.10 3.65 -0.45
C LEU A 100 -8.05 3.40 1.06
N PHE A 101 -7.02 2.72 1.56
CA PHE A 101 -6.85 2.52 3.01
C PHE A 101 -6.63 3.84 3.76
N ALA A 102 -5.86 4.77 3.20
CA ALA A 102 -5.66 6.09 3.78
C ALA A 102 -6.98 6.88 3.87
N LEU A 103 -7.81 6.83 2.83
CA LEU A 103 -9.13 7.45 2.82
C LEU A 103 -10.07 6.83 3.87
N LEU A 104 -10.07 5.50 4.00
CA LEU A 104 -10.84 4.81 5.04
C LEU A 104 -10.39 5.25 6.45
N ALA A 105 -9.07 5.35 6.69
CA ALA A 105 -8.54 5.83 7.97
C ALA A 105 -8.90 7.30 8.24
N ALA A 106 -8.88 8.16 7.22
CA ALA A 106 -9.32 9.55 7.35
C ALA A 106 -10.82 9.64 7.67
N ALA A 107 -11.65 8.80 7.04
CA ALA A 107 -13.09 8.75 7.30
C ALA A 107 -13.41 8.29 8.72
N THR A 108 -12.73 7.26 9.23
CA THR A 108 -12.93 6.79 10.62
C THR A 108 -12.49 7.84 11.63
N LEU A 109 -11.37 8.53 11.38
CA LEU A 109 -10.90 9.63 12.21
C LEU A 109 -11.88 10.81 12.20
N ALA A 110 -12.40 11.18 11.04
CA ALA A 110 -13.40 12.24 10.91
C ALA A 110 -14.70 11.88 11.65
N ALA A 111 -15.18 10.65 11.52
CA ALA A 111 -16.36 10.16 12.24
C ALA A 111 -16.15 10.23 13.77
N ALA A 112 -15.00 9.79 14.27
CA ALA A 112 -14.65 9.86 15.69
C ALA A 112 -14.58 11.32 16.18
N ALA A 113 -14.00 12.22 15.39
CA ALA A 113 -13.91 13.64 15.72
C ALA A 113 -15.30 14.32 15.76
N LEU A 114 -16.19 13.98 14.81
CA LEU A 114 -17.56 14.47 14.80
C LEU A 114 -18.36 13.95 16.00
N GLN A 115 -18.19 12.68 16.37
CA GLN A 115 -18.84 12.09 17.53
C GLN A 115 -18.40 12.80 18.83
N ALA A 116 -17.09 13.05 18.99
CA ALA A 116 -16.54 13.76 20.15
C ALA A 116 -17.11 15.18 20.28
N ARG A 117 -17.29 15.90 19.16
CA ARG A 117 -17.92 17.23 19.15
C ARG A 117 -19.40 17.19 19.57
N ARG A 118 -20.14 16.17 19.16
CA ARG A 118 -21.56 15.99 19.54
C ARG A 118 -21.74 15.65 21.01
N THR A 119 -20.77 14.97 21.63
CA THR A 119 -20.83 14.56 23.04
C THR A 119 -20.41 15.65 24.04
N LEU A 120 -19.91 16.80 23.59
CA LEU A 120 -19.67 17.97 24.45
C LEU A 120 -20.99 18.75 24.60
N PRO A 121 -21.64 18.76 25.78
CA PRO A 121 -22.88 19.51 25.97
C PRO A 121 -22.63 21.02 25.83
N GLY A 122 -23.43 21.68 25.01
CA GLY A 122 -23.42 23.13 24.76
C GLY A 122 -23.86 24.01 25.94
N SER A 123 -23.51 23.66 27.18
CA SER A 123 -23.94 24.37 28.39
C SER A 123 -22.80 24.67 29.37
N ALA A 124 -21.70 25.25 28.90
CA ALA A 124 -20.66 25.79 29.79
C ALA A 124 -20.20 27.22 29.44
N PHE A 125 -20.80 27.88 28.44
CA PHE A 125 -20.49 29.27 28.08
C PHE A 125 -21.52 30.30 28.60
N ALA A 126 -22.35 29.91 29.58
CA ALA A 126 -23.32 30.80 30.24
C ALA A 126 -23.10 30.84 31.77
N ARG A 127 -21.95 31.40 32.19
CA ARG A 127 -21.67 32.01 33.52
C ARG A 127 -20.17 32.34 33.53
N LYS A 128 -19.70 33.57 33.70
CA LYS A 128 -20.17 34.61 34.62
C LYS A 128 -19.99 36.00 33.99
N SER A 129 -21.03 36.81 34.18
CA SER A 129 -20.99 38.27 34.33
C SER A 129 -20.05 38.69 35.45
#